data_AF-A0A920N807-F1
#
_entry.id   AF-A0A920N807-F1
#
_cell.length_a   1.000
_cell.length_b   1.000
_cell.length_c   1.000
_cell.angle_alpha   90.00
_cell.angle_beta   90.00
_cell.angle_gamma   90.00
#
_symmetry.space_group_name_H-M   'P 1'
#
loop_
_entity.id
_entity.type
_entity.pdbx_description
1 polymer ?
#
loop_
_entity_poly.entity_id
_entity_poly.type
_entity_poly.pdbx_seq_one_letter_code
_entity_poly.pdbx_strand_id
1 'polypeptide(L)'
;MGTASNFGFLGDRPTHPRLLDWLAIRLMDSGWSIKQVHREILQSATYRLASTSTPAHIAADPDNRLLWRMARTRLDIESWRDAMLAVSGSLDDTIGGPAVDNLFAASRRTIYAAVHRDIQTESDKLLRLFDFPNPRTGSGGRIATTIPQQQLFALNSPFVIARARELAIRAAVGTASPTDRISQAMRLAVGRSPTPQELALGCNFLGATPDRRLNGHLSFWEQYCQALLGSNEFLFRP
;
A
#
# COMPACT_ATOMS: atom_id res chain seq x y z
N MET A 1 13.27 -15.39 -11.21
CA MET A 1 13.53 -14.73 -12.50
C MET A 1 13.87 -13.29 -12.18
N GLY A 2 15.09 -12.82 -12.46
CA GLY A 2 15.50 -11.45 -12.12
C GLY A 2 14.97 -10.37 -13.08
N THR A 3 14.53 -10.75 -14.28
CA THR A 3 14.02 -9.82 -15.29
C THR A 3 12.87 -10.42 -16.09
N ALA A 4 11.71 -9.78 -16.12
CA ALA A 4 10.53 -10.23 -16.87
C ALA A 4 10.66 -10.05 -18.39
N SER A 5 11.61 -9.23 -18.85
CA SER A 5 11.80 -8.91 -20.28
C SER A 5 12.96 -9.63 -20.95
N ASN A 6 13.75 -10.42 -20.21
CA ASN A 6 14.91 -11.12 -20.76
C ASN A 6 14.97 -12.56 -20.25
N PHE A 7 14.57 -13.49 -21.13
CA PHE A 7 14.60 -14.93 -20.89
C PHE A 7 15.80 -15.61 -21.57
N GLY A 8 16.72 -14.82 -22.17
CA GLY A 8 17.91 -15.34 -22.86
C GLY A 8 19.10 -15.56 -21.94
N PHE A 9 20.26 -15.91 -22.51
CA PHE A 9 21.52 -16.14 -21.78
C PHE A 9 21.99 -14.94 -20.93
N LEU A 10 21.54 -13.74 -21.26
CA LEU A 10 21.83 -12.49 -20.54
C LEU A 10 20.86 -12.22 -19.38
N GLY A 11 19.85 -13.08 -19.17
CA GLY A 11 18.91 -12.97 -18.06
C GLY A 11 19.46 -13.60 -16.78
N ASP A 12 19.00 -13.10 -15.63
CA ASP A 12 19.40 -13.65 -14.34
C ASP A 12 18.84 -15.06 -14.12
N ARG A 13 19.71 -15.97 -13.69
CA ARG A 13 19.32 -17.32 -13.31
C ARG A 13 18.39 -17.30 -12.09
N PRO A 14 17.39 -18.20 -12.02
CA PRO A 14 16.55 -18.32 -10.84
C PRO A 14 17.41 -18.68 -9.62
N THR A 15 17.11 -18.09 -8.47
CA THR A 15 17.79 -18.38 -7.20
C THR A 15 17.52 -19.81 -6.72
N HIS A 16 16.32 -20.34 -6.99
CA HIS A 16 15.89 -21.68 -6.57
C HIS A 16 15.36 -22.51 -7.75
N PRO A 17 16.21 -22.97 -8.69
CA PRO A 17 15.77 -23.72 -9.87
C PRO A 17 15.04 -25.02 -9.50
N ARG A 18 15.56 -25.78 -8.54
CA ARG A 18 14.95 -27.05 -8.09
C ARG A 18 13.53 -26.86 -7.51
N LEU A 19 13.27 -25.71 -6.86
CA LEU A 19 11.93 -25.39 -6.37
C LEU A 19 10.96 -25.14 -7.53
N LEU A 20 11.42 -24.46 -8.59
CA LEU A 20 10.61 -24.23 -9.78
C LEU A 20 10.31 -25.54 -10.51
N ASP A 21 11.31 -26.42 -10.64
CA ASP A 21 11.12 -27.75 -11.22
C ASP A 21 10.09 -28.56 -10.42
N TRP A 22 10.19 -28.53 -9.09
CA TRP A 22 9.23 -29.19 -8.21
C TRP A 22 7.82 -28.61 -8.35
N LEU A 23 7.66 -27.29 -8.40
CA LEU A 23 6.37 -26.64 -8.61
C LEU A 23 5.78 -26.96 -9.99
N ALA A 24 6.62 -27.10 -11.03
CA ALA A 24 6.17 -27.49 -12.36
C ALA A 24 5.64 -28.94 -12.37
N ILE A 25 6.30 -29.86 -11.68
CA ILE A 25 5.81 -31.23 -11.49
C ILE A 25 4.47 -31.22 -10.74
N ARG A 26 4.36 -30.46 -9.63
CA ARG A 26 3.11 -30.32 -8.88
C ARG A 26 1.97 -29.76 -9.73
N LEU A 27 2.26 -28.81 -10.61
CA LEU A 27 1.26 -28.28 -11.54
C LEU A 27 0.72 -29.38 -12.46
N MET A 28 1.59 -30.21 -13.03
CA MET A 28 1.18 -31.34 -13.89
C MET A 28 0.38 -32.38 -13.09
N ASP A 29 0.86 -32.77 -11.91
CA ASP A 29 0.19 -33.74 -11.04
C ASP A 29 -1.18 -33.27 -10.54
N SER A 30 -1.36 -31.95 -10.36
CA SER A 30 -2.62 -31.32 -9.96
C SER A 30 -3.66 -31.19 -11.10
N GLY A 31 -3.37 -31.75 -12.27
CA GLY A 31 -4.21 -31.58 -13.47
C GLY A 31 -4.19 -30.15 -14.00
N TRP A 32 -3.02 -29.50 -13.95
CA TRP A 32 -2.81 -28.12 -14.38
C TRP A 32 -3.61 -27.07 -13.59
N SER A 33 -3.94 -27.38 -12.33
CA SER A 33 -4.72 -26.49 -11.48
C SER A 33 -3.84 -25.41 -10.83
N ILE A 34 -3.81 -24.22 -11.42
CA ILE A 34 -3.10 -23.05 -10.88
C ILE A 34 -3.54 -22.75 -9.44
N LYS A 35 -4.83 -22.90 -9.12
CA LYS A 35 -5.36 -22.65 -7.77
C LYS A 35 -4.76 -23.58 -6.71
N GLN A 36 -4.47 -24.83 -7.07
CA GLN A 36 -3.84 -25.78 -6.13
C GLN A 36 -2.39 -25.40 -5.86
N VAL A 37 -1.63 -25.08 -6.90
CA VAL A 37 -0.24 -24.61 -6.76
C VAL A 37 -0.19 -23.31 -5.95
N HIS A 38 -1.09 -22.35 -6.22
CA HIS A 38 -1.20 -21.14 -5.39
C HIS A 38 -1.50 -21.48 -3.94
N ARG A 39 -2.45 -22.38 -3.66
CA ARG A 39 -2.77 -22.79 -2.28
C ARG A 39 -1.54 -23.38 -1.58
N GLU A 40 -0.78 -24.22 -2.26
CA GLU A 40 0.44 -24.83 -1.72
C GLU A 40 1.51 -23.77 -1.39
N ILE A 41 1.74 -22.82 -2.29
CA ILE A 41 2.66 -21.69 -2.05
C ILE A 41 2.18 -20.87 -0.84
N LEU A 42 0.91 -20.47 -0.82
CA LEU A 42 0.32 -19.65 0.24
C LEU A 42 0.31 -20.35 1.61
N GLN A 43 0.29 -21.69 1.61
CA GLN A 43 0.34 -22.52 2.82
C GLN A 43 1.75 -22.94 3.22
N SER A 44 2.78 -22.60 2.44
CA SER A 44 4.16 -22.92 2.77
C SER A 44 4.62 -22.19 4.03
N ALA A 45 5.59 -22.77 4.75
CA ALA A 45 6.21 -22.09 5.88
C ALA A 45 6.88 -20.77 5.45
N THR A 46 7.57 -20.79 4.30
CA THR A 46 8.26 -19.64 3.71
C THR A 46 7.32 -18.46 3.42
N TYR A 47 6.15 -18.71 2.82
CA TYR A 47 5.18 -17.63 2.53
C TYR A 47 4.58 -17.02 3.81
N ARG A 48 4.48 -17.80 4.89
CA ARG A 48 3.91 -17.37 6.18
C ARG A 48 4.94 -16.83 7.16
N LEU A 49 6.18 -16.64 6.75
CA LEU A 49 7.20 -16.02 7.59
C LEU A 49 6.82 -14.57 7.92
N ALA A 50 7.24 -14.11 9.09
CA ALA A 50 7.09 -12.69 9.44
C ALA A 50 8.11 -11.83 8.68
N SER A 51 7.80 -10.56 8.47
CA SER A 51 8.73 -9.58 7.87
C SER A 51 9.73 -8.99 8.89
N THR A 52 9.85 -9.62 10.06
CA THR A 52 10.78 -9.26 11.14
C THR A 52 12.22 -9.60 10.77
N SER A 53 13.16 -8.73 11.12
CA SER A 53 14.57 -8.89 10.78
C SER A 53 15.46 -8.63 11.99
N THR A 54 16.48 -9.48 12.16
CA THR A 54 17.57 -9.28 13.14
C THR A 54 18.81 -8.80 12.39
N PRO A 55 19.66 -7.93 12.97
CA PRO A 55 20.90 -7.49 12.32
C PRO A 55 21.78 -8.64 11.79
N ALA A 56 21.82 -9.77 12.50
CA ALA A 56 22.54 -10.97 12.06
C ALA A 56 22.01 -11.56 10.74
N HIS A 57 20.67 -11.62 10.57
CA HIS A 57 20.05 -12.13 9.35
C HIS A 57 20.30 -11.21 8.16
N ILE A 58 20.22 -9.88 8.38
CA ILE A 58 20.51 -8.88 7.35
C ILE A 58 21.97 -8.97 6.91
N ALA A 59 22.92 -9.17 7.84
CA ALA A 59 24.33 -9.31 7.50
C ALA A 59 24.62 -10.59 6.69
N ALA A 60 23.89 -11.67 6.94
CA ALA A 60 24.09 -12.94 6.25
C ALA A 60 23.49 -12.97 4.83
N ASP A 61 22.28 -12.41 4.65
CA ASP A 61 21.58 -12.35 3.36
C ASP A 61 20.76 -11.05 3.25
N PRO A 62 21.42 -9.91 2.91
CA PRO A 62 20.76 -8.60 2.83
C PRO A 62 19.61 -8.56 1.83
N ASP A 63 19.78 -9.27 0.71
CA ASP A 63 18.87 -9.30 -0.43
C ASP A 63 17.70 -10.27 -0.22
N ASN A 64 17.64 -10.97 0.91
CA ASN A 64 16.63 -11.99 1.22
C ASN A 64 16.52 -13.06 0.12
N ARG A 65 17.66 -13.43 -0.51
CA ARG A 65 17.71 -14.42 -1.59
C ARG A 65 17.28 -15.80 -1.12
N LEU A 66 17.48 -16.12 0.16
CA LEU A 66 17.10 -17.39 0.79
C LEU A 66 15.68 -17.38 1.36
N LEU A 67 14.93 -16.28 1.19
CA LEU A 67 13.54 -16.13 1.64
C LEU A 67 13.37 -16.40 3.15
N TRP A 68 14.30 -15.88 3.97
CA TRP A 68 14.28 -16.07 5.43
C TRP A 68 13.29 -15.14 6.15
N ARG A 69 12.68 -14.20 5.42
CA ARG A 69 11.56 -13.35 5.88
C ARG A 69 10.59 -13.05 4.75
N MET A 70 9.37 -12.65 5.10
CA MET A 70 8.48 -12.03 4.11
C MET A 70 9.01 -10.64 3.72
N ALA A 71 9.14 -10.43 2.41
CA ALA A 71 9.61 -9.17 1.87
C ALA A 71 8.47 -8.15 1.87
N ARG A 72 8.67 -7.02 2.55
CA ARG A 72 7.68 -5.94 2.55
C ARG A 72 7.53 -5.41 1.13
N THR A 73 6.31 -5.38 0.65
CA THR A 73 6.00 -4.85 -0.68
C THR A 73 5.37 -3.48 -0.54
N ARG A 74 5.83 -2.53 -1.35
CA ARG A 74 5.21 -1.21 -1.44
C ARG A 74 3.89 -1.35 -2.20
N LEU A 75 2.85 -0.70 -1.71
CA LEU A 75 1.58 -0.61 -2.43
C LEU A 75 1.74 0.23 -3.69
N ASP A 76 1.19 -0.30 -4.78
CA ASP A 76 0.88 0.40 -6.01
C ASP A 76 0.00 1.62 -5.77
N ILE A 77 0.01 2.58 -6.70
CA ILE A 77 -0.87 3.75 -6.63
C ILE A 77 -2.36 3.39 -6.54
N GLU A 78 -2.79 2.38 -7.28
CA GLU A 78 -4.17 1.92 -7.29
C GLU A 78 -4.56 1.36 -5.92
N SER A 79 -3.73 0.47 -5.38
CA SER A 79 -3.93 -0.15 -4.08
C SER A 79 -3.86 0.86 -2.94
N TRP A 80 -2.93 1.82 -3.02
CA TRP A 80 -2.75 2.86 -2.01
C TRP A 80 -3.91 3.86 -2.01
N ARG A 81 -4.36 4.31 -3.19
CA ARG A 81 -5.55 5.17 -3.33
C ARG A 81 -6.81 4.46 -2.83
N ASP A 82 -7.02 3.21 -3.23
CA ASP A 82 -8.18 2.41 -2.81
C ASP A 82 -8.14 2.14 -1.31
N ALA A 83 -6.95 1.90 -0.73
CA ALA A 83 -6.79 1.78 0.72
C ALA A 83 -7.19 3.08 1.44
N MET A 84 -6.77 4.24 0.94
CA MET A 84 -7.17 5.53 1.54
C MET A 84 -8.68 5.73 1.54
N LEU A 85 -9.34 5.43 0.42
CA LEU A 85 -10.80 5.48 0.29
C LEU A 85 -11.49 4.49 1.23
N ALA A 86 -10.94 3.27 1.35
CA ALA A 86 -11.51 2.21 2.17
C ALA A 86 -11.44 2.56 3.66
N VAL A 87 -10.29 3.05 4.14
CA VAL A 87 -10.10 3.40 5.56
C VAL A 87 -10.84 4.68 5.94
N SER A 88 -10.97 5.64 5.02
CA SER A 88 -11.82 6.82 5.24
C SER A 88 -13.31 6.51 5.16
N GLY A 89 -13.70 5.36 4.60
CA GLY A 89 -15.11 4.94 4.47
C GLY A 89 -15.82 5.59 3.28
N SER A 90 -15.07 6.13 2.32
CA SER A 90 -15.60 6.79 1.13
C SER A 90 -15.44 5.96 -0.14
N LEU A 91 -15.02 4.70 -0.03
CA LEU A 91 -14.85 3.80 -1.18
C LEU A 91 -16.22 3.36 -1.72
N ASP A 92 -16.41 3.51 -3.02
CA ASP A 92 -17.52 2.93 -3.75
C ASP A 92 -17.13 1.56 -4.33
N ASP A 93 -17.74 0.51 -3.78
CA ASP A 93 -17.53 -0.90 -4.14
C ASP A 93 -18.45 -1.40 -5.27
N THR A 94 -19.24 -0.52 -5.90
CA THR A 94 -20.17 -0.90 -6.97
C THR A 94 -19.43 -1.52 -8.16
N ILE A 95 -19.84 -2.75 -8.52
CA ILE A 95 -19.20 -3.54 -9.58
C ILE A 95 -19.79 -3.17 -10.96
N GLY A 96 -18.90 -2.91 -11.93
CA GLY A 96 -19.26 -2.65 -13.33
C GLY A 96 -19.85 -1.26 -13.58
N GLY A 97 -19.91 -0.83 -14.85
CA GLY A 97 -20.33 0.53 -15.23
C GLY A 97 -19.19 1.35 -15.82
N PRO A 98 -19.38 2.66 -16.06
CA PRO A 98 -18.43 3.47 -16.80
C PRO A 98 -17.13 3.73 -16.02
N ALA A 99 -16.06 3.96 -16.79
CA ALA A 99 -14.77 4.38 -16.25
C ALA A 99 -14.83 5.81 -15.68
N VAL A 100 -13.86 6.14 -14.83
CA VAL A 100 -13.74 7.47 -14.20
C VAL A 100 -12.45 8.16 -14.65
N ASP A 101 -12.58 9.41 -15.10
CA ASP A 101 -11.43 10.19 -15.57
C ASP A 101 -10.68 10.92 -14.46
N ASN A 102 -11.39 11.39 -13.42
CA ASN A 102 -10.82 12.20 -12.35
C ASN A 102 -10.67 11.39 -11.05
N LEU A 103 -9.47 10.87 -10.81
CA LEU A 103 -9.16 10.07 -9.62
C LEU A 103 -9.13 10.86 -8.31
N PHE A 104 -8.98 12.19 -8.36
CA PHE A 104 -8.99 13.04 -7.17
C PHE A 104 -10.40 13.25 -6.61
N ALA A 105 -11.41 13.30 -7.50
CA ALA A 105 -12.80 13.50 -7.12
C ALA A 105 -13.58 12.18 -6.98
N ALA A 106 -13.21 11.15 -7.74
CA ALA A 106 -13.92 9.88 -7.72
C ALA A 106 -13.69 9.12 -6.40
N SER A 107 -14.76 8.47 -5.94
CA SER A 107 -14.73 7.52 -4.80
C SER A 107 -14.63 6.07 -5.25
N ARG A 108 -14.69 5.82 -6.55
CA ARG A 108 -14.68 4.48 -7.14
C ARG A 108 -13.30 3.84 -7.07
N ARG A 109 -13.25 2.50 -6.99
CA ARG A 109 -12.02 1.71 -7.08
C ARG A 109 -11.19 2.09 -8.30
N THR A 110 -9.88 2.18 -8.12
CA THR A 110 -8.94 2.68 -9.14
C THR A 110 -8.86 1.75 -10.35
N ILE A 111 -9.30 0.50 -10.25
CA ILE A 111 -9.44 -0.40 -11.42
C ILE A 111 -10.40 0.15 -12.49
N TYR A 112 -11.33 1.03 -12.12
CA TYR A 112 -12.22 1.71 -13.06
C TYR A 112 -11.66 3.03 -13.59
N ALA A 113 -10.39 3.36 -13.31
CA ALA A 113 -9.73 4.53 -13.86
C ALA A 113 -9.66 4.45 -15.38
N ALA A 114 -10.04 5.53 -16.06
CA ALA A 114 -9.78 5.67 -17.47
C ALA A 114 -8.28 5.96 -17.70
N VAL A 115 -7.64 5.12 -18.51
CA VAL A 115 -6.24 5.32 -18.91
C VAL A 115 -6.21 5.85 -20.34
N HIS A 116 -5.83 7.11 -20.47
CA HIS A 116 -5.73 7.78 -21.76
C HIS A 116 -4.33 7.56 -22.35
N ARG A 117 -4.28 7.14 -23.61
CA ARG A 117 -3.01 7.07 -24.33
C ARG A 117 -2.62 8.44 -24.87
N ASP A 118 -3.55 9.25 -25.36
CA ASP A 118 -3.18 10.44 -26.14
C ASP A 118 -3.20 11.75 -25.34
N ILE A 119 -3.93 11.78 -24.24
CA ILE A 119 -4.15 12.98 -23.42
C ILE A 119 -3.51 12.80 -22.05
N GLN A 120 -2.76 13.81 -21.60
CA GLN A 120 -2.21 13.85 -20.25
C GLN A 120 -3.21 14.54 -19.31
N THR A 121 -3.88 13.74 -18.48
CA THR A 121 -4.82 14.23 -17.44
C THR A 121 -4.09 14.41 -16.11
N GLU A 122 -4.71 15.11 -15.15
CA GLU A 122 -4.19 15.16 -13.77
C GLU A 122 -4.11 13.76 -13.14
N SER A 123 -5.04 12.87 -13.49
CA SER A 123 -4.98 11.46 -13.08
C SER A 123 -3.75 10.74 -13.65
N ASP A 124 -3.36 11.00 -14.91
CA ASP A 124 -2.11 10.43 -15.47
C ASP A 124 -0.90 10.94 -14.69
N LYS A 125 -0.84 12.24 -14.36
CA LYS A 125 0.26 12.80 -13.54
C LYS A 125 0.35 12.12 -12.17
N LEU A 126 -0.77 11.90 -11.50
CA LEU A 126 -0.83 11.15 -10.23
C LEU A 126 -0.29 9.73 -10.42
N LEU A 127 -0.80 9.00 -11.40
CA LEU A 127 -0.40 7.63 -11.69
C LEU A 127 1.11 7.56 -11.95
N ARG A 128 1.66 8.46 -12.76
CA ARG A 128 3.11 8.51 -13.07
C ARG A 128 3.98 8.82 -11.88
N LEU A 129 3.53 9.72 -10.99
CA LEU A 129 4.27 10.06 -9.78
C LEU A 129 4.51 8.83 -8.88
N PHE A 130 3.65 7.82 -8.98
CA PHE A 130 3.70 6.59 -8.20
C PHE A 130 3.93 5.35 -9.08
N ASP A 131 4.83 5.50 -10.06
CA ASP A 131 5.41 4.40 -10.84
C ASP A 131 4.43 3.62 -11.72
N PHE A 132 3.27 4.21 -12.07
CA PHE A 132 2.37 3.62 -13.04
C PHE A 132 3.04 3.55 -14.44
N PRO A 133 3.02 2.38 -15.10
CA PRO A 133 3.66 2.20 -16.39
C PRO A 133 3.12 3.12 -17.48
N ASN A 134 3.96 3.43 -18.47
CA ASN A 134 3.52 4.22 -19.60
C ASN A 134 2.57 3.43 -20.51
N PRO A 135 1.31 3.87 -20.71
CA PRO A 135 0.38 3.13 -21.55
C PRO A 135 0.71 3.22 -23.05
N ARG A 136 1.67 4.08 -23.44
CA ARG A 136 2.16 4.22 -24.83
C ARG A 136 3.31 3.27 -25.17
N THR A 137 3.97 2.66 -24.19
CA THR A 137 5.16 1.83 -24.40
C THR A 137 5.03 0.50 -23.66
N GLY A 138 5.67 -0.55 -24.17
CA GLY A 138 5.79 -1.80 -23.41
C GLY A 138 6.56 -1.56 -22.10
N SER A 139 6.11 -2.18 -21.01
CA SER A 139 6.84 -2.22 -19.75
C SER A 139 6.91 -3.67 -19.25
N GLY A 140 8.11 -4.12 -18.88
CA GLY A 140 8.33 -5.45 -18.30
C GLY A 140 7.85 -5.58 -16.86
N GLY A 141 7.54 -4.47 -16.20
CA GLY A 141 7.11 -4.44 -14.80
C GLY A 141 7.03 -3.01 -14.29
N ARG A 142 6.85 -2.87 -12.97
CA ARG A 142 6.93 -1.59 -12.27
C ARG A 142 8.26 -1.50 -11.53
N ILE A 143 8.95 -0.37 -11.68
CA ILE A 143 10.13 -0.05 -10.87
C ILE A 143 9.63 0.83 -9.74
N ALA A 144 9.54 0.28 -8.54
CA ALA A 144 9.10 1.04 -7.38
C ALA A 144 10.17 2.06 -7.00
N THR A 145 9.82 3.34 -7.02
CA THR A 145 10.67 4.43 -6.55
C THR A 145 10.23 4.91 -5.17
N THR A 146 11.18 5.46 -4.39
CA THR A 146 10.88 6.11 -3.12
C THR A 146 11.48 7.51 -3.15
N ILE A 147 10.76 8.43 -3.78
CA ILE A 147 11.24 9.80 -4.02
C ILE A 147 10.53 10.80 -3.08
N PRO A 148 11.23 11.87 -2.63
CA PRO A 148 10.64 12.88 -1.74
C PRO A 148 9.34 13.50 -2.25
N GLN A 149 9.18 13.60 -3.58
CA GLN A 149 7.99 14.15 -4.23
C GLN A 149 6.71 13.35 -3.91
N GLN A 150 6.81 12.02 -3.78
CA GLN A 150 5.68 11.17 -3.38
C GLN A 150 5.24 11.47 -1.94
N GLN A 151 6.19 11.69 -1.03
CA GLN A 151 5.88 12.07 0.35
C GLN A 151 5.33 13.50 0.43
N LEU A 152 5.88 14.42 -0.36
CA LEU A 152 5.37 15.79 -0.45
C LEU A 152 3.94 15.81 -0.98
N PHE A 153 3.60 14.92 -1.93
CA PHE A 153 2.22 14.72 -2.37
C PHE A 153 1.34 14.25 -1.21
N ALA A 154 1.75 13.26 -0.43
CA ALA A 154 0.96 12.79 0.72
C ALA A 154 0.68 13.90 1.75
N LEU A 155 1.63 14.82 1.94
CA LEU A 155 1.51 15.94 2.88
C LEU A 155 0.66 17.12 2.37
N ASN A 156 0.58 17.33 1.05
CA ASN A 156 -0.02 18.56 0.49
C ASN A 156 -1.21 18.31 -0.43
N SER A 157 -1.44 17.06 -0.85
CA SER A 157 -2.49 16.73 -1.81
C SER A 157 -3.87 17.02 -1.22
N PRO A 158 -4.73 17.80 -1.92
CA PRO A 158 -6.12 18.01 -1.51
C PRO A 158 -6.89 16.69 -1.37
N PHE A 159 -6.55 15.67 -2.17
CA PHE A 159 -7.14 14.34 -2.04
C PHE A 159 -6.79 13.70 -0.70
N VAL A 160 -5.50 13.68 -0.32
CA VAL A 160 -5.08 13.06 0.95
C VAL A 160 -5.61 13.83 2.15
N ILE A 161 -5.65 15.17 2.07
CA ILE A 161 -6.25 16.04 3.07
C ILE A 161 -7.75 15.72 3.24
N ALA A 162 -8.49 15.55 2.14
CA ALA A 162 -9.90 15.16 2.21
C ALA A 162 -10.08 13.77 2.84
N ARG A 163 -9.25 12.78 2.47
CA ARG A 163 -9.29 11.44 3.08
C ARG A 163 -8.93 11.46 4.56
N ALA A 164 -8.00 12.32 4.98
CA ALA A 164 -7.64 12.49 6.38
C ALA A 164 -8.80 13.05 7.21
N ARG A 165 -9.55 14.02 6.67
CA ARG A 165 -10.76 14.56 7.32
C ARG A 165 -11.84 13.51 7.49
N GLU A 166 -12.13 12.75 6.44
CA GLU A 166 -13.12 11.66 6.51
C GLU A 166 -12.69 10.55 7.48
N LEU A 167 -11.41 10.17 7.48
CA LEU A 167 -10.86 9.23 8.46
C LEU A 167 -10.98 9.78 9.89
N ALA A 168 -10.71 11.07 10.11
CA ALA A 168 -10.80 11.72 11.41
C ALA A 168 -12.24 11.68 11.97
N ILE A 169 -13.23 11.93 11.11
CA ILE A 169 -14.65 11.80 11.45
C ILE A 169 -14.96 10.34 11.81
N ARG A 170 -14.64 9.40 10.92
CA ARG A 170 -14.94 7.97 11.12
C ARG A 170 -14.27 7.39 12.37
N ALA A 171 -13.04 7.78 12.66
CA ALA A 171 -12.29 7.30 13.80
C ALA A 171 -12.74 7.92 15.14
N ALA A 172 -13.47 9.04 15.11
CA ALA A 172 -14.05 9.65 16.31
C ALA A 172 -15.40 9.03 16.71
N VAL A 173 -16.11 8.37 15.78
CA VAL A 173 -17.42 7.76 16.05
C VAL A 173 -17.31 6.69 17.14
N GLY A 174 -18.10 6.85 18.21
CA GLY A 174 -18.18 5.87 19.31
C GLY A 174 -17.02 5.92 20.30
N THR A 175 -16.17 6.96 20.24
CA THR A 175 -15.01 7.10 21.14
C THR A 175 -15.30 8.04 22.31
N ALA A 176 -14.86 7.66 23.52
CA ALA A 176 -15.04 8.45 24.73
C ALA A 176 -13.79 9.26 25.10
N SER A 177 -12.61 8.78 24.71
CA SER A 177 -11.32 9.39 25.06
C SER A 177 -10.40 9.61 23.85
N PRO A 178 -9.42 10.52 23.94
CA PRO A 178 -8.39 10.69 22.90
C PRO A 178 -7.60 9.39 22.63
N THR A 179 -7.37 8.57 23.66
CA THR A 179 -6.69 7.28 23.53
C THR A 179 -7.50 6.27 22.73
N ASP A 180 -8.83 6.29 22.88
CA ASP A 180 -9.73 5.45 22.08
C ASP A 180 -9.75 5.89 20.62
N ARG A 181 -9.78 7.21 20.37
CA ARG A 181 -9.68 7.79 19.02
C ARG A 181 -8.40 7.34 18.32
N ILE A 182 -7.25 7.50 18.97
CA ILE A 182 -5.95 7.06 18.43
C ILE A 182 -5.98 5.57 18.12
N SER A 183 -6.45 4.76 19.07
CA SER A 183 -6.51 3.31 18.91
C SER A 183 -7.42 2.88 17.76
N GLN A 184 -8.56 3.54 17.60
CA GLN A 184 -9.49 3.28 16.49
C GLN A 184 -8.91 3.72 15.15
N ALA A 185 -8.31 4.91 15.06
CA ALA A 185 -7.63 5.36 13.84
C ALA A 185 -6.51 4.41 13.41
N MET A 186 -5.70 3.93 14.36
CA MET A 186 -4.62 2.98 14.07
C MET A 186 -5.15 1.62 13.58
N ARG A 187 -6.23 1.12 14.19
CA ARG A 187 -6.89 -0.11 13.73
C ARG A 187 -7.48 0.05 12.34
N LEU A 188 -8.10 1.18 12.03
CA LEU A 188 -8.67 1.44 10.71
C LEU A 188 -7.59 1.59 9.64
N ALA A 189 -6.55 2.38 9.89
CA ALA A 189 -5.51 2.67 8.91
C ALA A 189 -4.53 1.50 8.71
N VAL A 190 -4.09 0.88 9.80
CA VAL A 190 -2.95 -0.05 9.80
C VAL A 190 -3.37 -1.49 10.15
N GLY A 191 -4.54 -1.68 10.76
CA GLY A 191 -5.06 -3.03 11.09
C GLY A 191 -4.53 -3.61 12.40
N ARG A 192 -3.89 -2.82 13.26
CA ARG A 192 -3.44 -3.24 14.60
C ARG A 192 -3.70 -2.18 15.66
N SER A 193 -3.64 -2.57 16.93
CA SER A 193 -3.63 -1.64 18.05
C SER A 193 -2.28 -0.91 18.16
N PRO A 194 -2.26 0.35 18.61
CA PRO A 194 -1.02 1.09 18.85
C PRO A 194 -0.25 0.47 20.02
N THR A 195 1.07 0.56 19.97
CA THR A 195 1.94 0.27 21.11
C THR A 195 1.83 1.37 22.18
N PRO A 196 2.22 1.11 23.44
CA PRO A 196 2.18 2.13 24.49
C PRO A 196 2.98 3.40 24.13
N GLN A 197 4.10 3.24 23.42
CA GLN A 197 4.92 4.36 22.96
C GLN A 197 4.24 5.19 21.87
N GLU A 198 3.62 4.54 20.87
CA GLU A 198 2.87 5.22 19.81
C GLU A 198 1.66 5.97 20.37
N LEU A 199 0.97 5.35 21.35
CA LEU A 199 -0.16 5.96 22.01
C LEU A 199 0.26 7.21 22.81
N ALA A 200 1.36 7.14 23.55
CA ALA A 200 1.92 8.29 24.26
C ALA A 200 2.33 9.42 23.30
N LEU A 201 2.99 9.09 22.17
CA LEU A 201 3.35 10.07 21.13
C LEU A 201 2.11 10.72 20.50
N GLY A 202 1.08 9.93 20.20
CA GLY A 202 -0.19 10.43 19.68
C GLY A 202 -0.87 11.38 20.67
N CYS A 203 -0.97 11.02 21.94
CA CYS A 203 -1.54 11.88 22.97
C CYS A 203 -0.76 13.20 23.12
N ASN A 204 0.57 13.14 23.11
CA ASN A 204 1.42 14.33 23.16
C ASN A 204 1.22 15.23 21.95
N PHE A 205 1.06 14.66 20.75
CA PHE A 205 0.81 15.41 19.53
C PHE A 205 -0.56 16.09 19.52
N LEU A 206 -1.60 15.41 20.01
CA LEU A 206 -2.97 15.94 20.07
C LEU A 206 -3.13 17.09 21.07
N GLY A 207 -2.38 17.04 22.18
CA GLY A 207 -2.41 18.08 23.21
C GLY A 207 -3.80 18.29 23.82
N ALA A 208 -4.03 19.50 24.35
CA ALA A 208 -5.27 19.82 25.08
C ALA A 208 -6.48 20.13 24.18
N THR A 209 -6.26 20.59 22.95
CA THR A 209 -7.34 21.00 22.03
C THR A 209 -7.19 20.35 20.65
N PRO A 210 -7.38 19.03 20.53
CA PRO A 210 -7.12 18.28 19.29
C PRO A 210 -8.01 18.70 18.12
N ASP A 211 -9.23 19.15 18.39
CA ASP A 211 -10.23 19.49 17.38
C ASP A 211 -10.19 20.97 16.97
N ARG A 212 -9.32 21.80 17.58
CA ARG A 212 -9.19 23.22 17.25
C ARG A 212 -8.58 23.40 15.87
N ARG A 213 -9.29 24.08 14.97
CA ARG A 213 -8.75 24.54 13.69
C ARG A 213 -8.15 25.93 13.83
N LEU A 214 -7.00 26.15 13.20
CA LEU A 214 -6.33 27.45 13.13
C LEU A 214 -6.32 27.89 11.67
N ASN A 215 -6.87 29.06 11.36
CA ASN A 215 -6.72 29.76 10.08
C ASN A 215 -6.92 28.89 8.80
N GLY A 216 -7.96 28.04 8.78
CA GLY A 216 -8.25 27.18 7.63
C GLY A 216 -7.35 25.95 7.48
N HIS A 217 -6.39 25.76 8.38
CA HIS A 217 -5.58 24.55 8.46
C HIS A 217 -6.33 23.39 9.13
N LEU A 218 -5.81 22.18 8.92
CA LEU A 218 -6.27 20.96 9.58
C LEU A 218 -6.15 21.10 11.11
N SER A 219 -7.11 20.53 11.84
CA SER A 219 -6.98 20.37 13.30
C SER A 219 -5.84 19.40 13.62
N PHE A 220 -5.34 19.38 14.87
CA PHE A 220 -4.32 18.41 15.28
C PHE A 220 -4.82 16.97 15.10
N TRP A 221 -6.10 16.70 15.32
CA TRP A 221 -6.69 15.40 15.04
C TRP A 221 -6.65 15.03 13.55
N GLU A 222 -7.03 15.95 12.67
CA GLU A 222 -6.97 15.73 11.22
C GLU A 222 -5.53 15.58 10.71
N GLN A 223 -4.59 16.35 11.26
CA GLN A 223 -3.16 16.21 10.97
C GLN A 223 -2.61 14.84 11.41
N TYR A 224 -3.06 14.34 12.57
CA TYR A 224 -2.70 13.00 13.03
C TYR A 224 -3.18 11.93 12.04
N CYS A 225 -4.44 12.01 11.59
CA CYS A 225 -4.96 11.12 10.55
C CYS A 225 -4.21 11.24 9.23
N GLN A 226 -3.82 12.46 8.83
CA GLN A 226 -3.00 12.68 7.64
C GLN A 226 -1.62 12.02 7.77
N ALA A 227 -0.97 12.17 8.92
CA ALA A 227 0.32 11.55 9.20
C ALA A 227 0.25 10.01 9.13
N LEU A 228 -0.84 9.41 9.63
CA LEU A 228 -1.08 7.97 9.51
C LEU A 228 -1.22 7.54 8.04
N LEU A 229 -2.03 8.25 7.26
CA LEU A 229 -2.24 7.95 5.83
C LEU A 229 -0.96 8.13 4.98
N GLY A 230 -0.07 9.04 5.38
CA GLY A 230 1.23 9.27 4.75
C GLY A 230 2.38 8.46 5.35
N SER A 231 2.11 7.53 6.27
CA SER A 231 3.16 6.75 6.94
C SER A 231 3.67 5.60 6.07
N ASN A 232 4.92 5.19 6.30
CA ASN A 232 5.47 3.99 5.68
C ASN A 232 4.67 2.73 6.07
N GLU A 233 4.12 2.68 7.28
CA GLU A 233 3.35 1.52 7.71
C GLU A 233 2.04 1.38 6.93
N PHE A 234 1.46 2.49 6.49
CA PHE A 234 0.29 2.49 5.60
C PHE A 234 0.65 2.14 4.15
N LEU A 235 1.81 2.61 3.67
CA LEU A 235 2.24 2.44 2.28
C LEU A 235 2.82 1.05 1.98
N PHE A 236 3.31 0.31 2.98
CA PHE A 236 3.93 -0.99 2.79
C PHE A 236 3.10 -2.11 3.42
N ARG A 237 2.94 -3.22 2.70
CA ARG A 237 2.35 -4.46 3.23
C ARG A 237 3.45 -5.44 3.64
N PRO A 238 3.23 -6.22 4.72
CA PRO A 238 4.18 -7.21 5.19
C PRO A 238 4.48 -8.26 4.13
#